data_AF-A0A1M6VAK5-F1
#
_entry.id   AF-A0A1M6VAK5-F1
#
_cell.length_a   1.000
_cell.length_b   1.000
_cell.length_c   1.000
_cell.angle_alpha   90.00
_cell.angle_beta   90.00
_cell.angle_gamma   90.00
#
_symmetry.space_group_name_H-M   'P 1'
#
loop_
_entity.id
_entity.type
_entity.pdbx_description
1 polymer ?
#
loop_
_entity_poly.entity_id
_entity_poly.type
_entity_poly.pdbx_seq_one_letter_code
_entity_poly.pdbx_strand_id
1 'polypeptide(L)'
;MMEIRNDQACFVQLWRRLERTRQMLAGQYKRFCIRNVLKVWFGQQATDNFIWEVCHHTIVDDEWACGNDMLKPPSLYPRKHRELLRAIVAVSLGISLRKVDLKALDAAYSVAFPNSTPINVNKKKRKL
;
A
#
# COMPACT_ATOMS: atom_id res chain seq x y z
N MET A 1 9.58 14.82 4.83
CA MET A 1 9.80 13.41 4.40
C MET A 1 9.11 12.52 5.42
N MET A 2 8.36 11.50 5.00
CA MET A 2 7.67 10.62 5.96
C MET A 2 8.65 9.57 6.47
N GLU A 3 8.81 9.50 7.78
CA GLU A 3 9.60 8.44 8.41
C GLU A 3 8.79 7.14 8.36
N ILE A 4 9.31 6.14 7.65
CA ILE A 4 8.67 4.83 7.54
C ILE A 4 9.04 4.02 8.78
N ARG A 5 8.02 3.45 9.43
CA ARG A 5 8.17 2.55 10.59
C ARG A 5 7.32 1.30 10.42
N ASN A 6 7.73 0.22 11.07
CA ASN A 6 7.03 -1.06 11.06
C ASN A 6 6.04 -1.15 12.25
N ASP A 7 5.09 -0.21 12.32
CA ASP A 7 4.10 -0.12 13.38
C ASP A 7 2.71 0.30 12.87
N GLN A 8 1.68 0.06 13.68
CA GLN A 8 0.30 0.33 13.31
C GLN A 8 0.04 1.82 12.99
N ALA A 9 0.66 2.74 13.71
CA ALA A 9 0.44 4.17 13.52
C ALA A 9 0.96 4.63 12.15
N CYS A 10 2.14 4.17 11.76
CA CYS A 10 2.70 4.38 10.44
C CYS A 10 1.81 3.74 9.36
N PHE A 11 1.36 2.51 9.54
CA PHE A 11 0.46 1.86 8.58
C PHE A 11 -0.86 2.61 8.38
N VAL A 12 -1.46 3.19 9.44
CA VAL A 12 -2.68 4.01 9.31
C VAL A 12 -2.39 5.24 8.45
N GLN A 13 -1.26 5.89 8.65
CA GLN A 13 -0.85 7.04 7.85
C GLN A 13 -0.64 6.65 6.39
N LEU A 14 0.01 5.52 6.12
CA LEU A 14 0.24 5.01 4.78
C LEU A 14 -1.08 4.71 4.03
N TRP A 15 -2.02 4.04 4.69
CA TRP A 15 -3.36 3.78 4.13
C TRP A 15 -4.10 5.07 3.76
N ARG A 16 -4.15 6.04 4.68
CA ARG A 16 -4.80 7.34 4.43
C ARG A 16 -4.10 8.13 3.33
N ARG A 17 -2.77 8.09 3.30
CA ARG A 17 -1.97 8.78 2.27
C ARG A 17 -2.20 8.18 0.89
N LEU A 18 -2.41 6.87 0.80
CA LEU A 18 -2.70 6.17 -0.46
C LEU A 18 -4.00 6.66 -1.09
N GLU A 19 -5.05 6.79 -0.27
CA GLU A 19 -6.33 7.33 -0.72
C GLU A 19 -6.21 8.81 -1.13
N ARG A 20 -5.52 9.64 -0.34
CA ARG A 20 -5.27 11.06 -0.73
C ARG A 20 -4.49 11.16 -2.04
N THR A 21 -3.52 10.28 -2.24
CA THR A 21 -2.68 10.26 -3.45
C THR A 21 -3.49 9.85 -4.67
N ARG A 22 -4.42 8.90 -4.52
CA ARG A 22 -5.37 8.55 -5.57
C ARG A 22 -6.20 9.76 -6.00
N GLN A 23 -6.78 10.48 -5.05
CA GLN A 23 -7.61 11.66 -5.33
C GLN A 23 -6.81 12.76 -6.02
N MET A 24 -5.60 13.03 -5.54
CA MET A 24 -4.69 13.99 -6.16
C MET A 24 -4.30 13.62 -7.59
N LEU A 25 -3.92 12.36 -7.84
CA LEU A 25 -3.51 11.92 -9.19
C LEU A 25 -4.69 11.90 -10.16
N ALA A 26 -5.89 11.54 -9.69
CA ALA A 26 -7.11 11.65 -10.48
C ALA A 26 -7.38 13.10 -10.91
N GLY A 27 -7.22 14.08 -10.01
CA GLY A 27 -7.36 15.50 -10.35
C GLY A 27 -6.27 16.04 -11.29
N GLN A 28 -5.11 15.39 -11.36
CA GLN A 28 -4.01 15.78 -12.26
C GLN A 28 -4.03 15.05 -13.61
N TYR A 29 -5.08 14.30 -13.94
CA TYR A 29 -5.15 13.42 -15.12
C TYR A 29 -3.97 12.42 -15.20
N LYS A 30 -3.39 12.06 -14.05
CA LYS A 30 -2.27 11.11 -13.96
C LYS A 30 -2.80 9.72 -13.61
N ARG A 31 -2.15 8.70 -14.17
CA ARG A 31 -2.43 7.29 -13.82
C ARG A 31 -2.13 7.06 -12.33
N PHE A 32 -3.09 6.46 -11.61
CA PHE A 32 -2.87 5.99 -10.25
C PHE A 32 -2.20 4.61 -10.28
N CYS A 33 -0.86 4.60 -10.40
CA CYS A 33 -0.03 3.39 -10.45
C CYS A 33 1.07 3.45 -9.39
N ILE A 34 1.70 2.31 -9.09
CA ILE A 34 2.77 2.19 -8.09
C ILE A 34 3.88 3.21 -8.36
N ARG A 35 4.36 3.31 -9.60
CA ARG A 35 5.40 4.27 -9.99
C ARG A 35 5.06 5.70 -9.59
N ASN A 36 3.85 6.16 -9.88
CA ASN A 36 3.43 7.52 -9.56
C ASN A 36 3.21 7.70 -8.06
N VAL A 37 2.69 6.69 -7.36
CA VAL A 37 2.60 6.71 -5.89
C VAL A 37 3.99 6.91 -5.28
N LEU A 38 4.97 6.10 -5.68
CA LEU A 38 6.33 6.16 -5.15
C LEU A 38 7.00 7.50 -5.50
N LYS A 39 6.89 7.98 -6.74
CA LYS A 39 7.40 9.30 -7.14
C LYS A 39 6.81 10.44 -6.32
N VAL A 40 5.51 10.41 -6.04
CA VAL A 40 4.85 11.43 -5.22
C VAL A 40 5.28 11.36 -3.75
N TRP A 41 5.57 10.17 -3.24
CA TRP A 41 5.86 9.98 -1.81
C TRP A 41 7.33 10.22 -1.47
N PHE A 42 8.23 9.77 -2.35
CA PHE A 42 9.67 9.71 -2.11
C PHE A 42 10.47 10.68 -2.98
N GLY A 43 9.85 11.31 -3.99
CA GLY A 43 10.51 12.31 -4.83
C GLY A 43 11.75 11.74 -5.53
N GLN A 44 12.90 12.35 -5.29
CA GLN A 44 14.19 11.91 -5.86
C GLN A 44 14.62 10.52 -5.36
N GLN A 45 14.14 10.06 -4.20
CA GLN A 45 14.44 8.73 -3.68
C GLN A 45 13.69 7.62 -4.43
N ALA A 46 12.65 7.96 -5.20
CA ALA A 46 11.94 7.02 -6.07
C ALA A 46 12.74 6.71 -7.35
N THR A 47 13.95 6.20 -7.20
CA THR A 47 14.81 5.74 -8.30
C THR A 47 14.17 4.53 -9.00
N ASP A 48 14.58 4.24 -10.23
CA ASP A 48 14.06 3.08 -10.94
C ASP A 48 14.38 1.75 -10.22
N ASN A 49 15.52 1.65 -9.53
CA ASN A 49 15.84 0.50 -8.69
C ASN A 49 14.88 0.37 -7.51
N PHE A 50 14.62 1.47 -6.79
CA PHE A 50 13.66 1.45 -5.67
C PHE A 50 12.26 1.07 -6.14
N ILE A 51 11.81 1.64 -7.27
CA ILE A 51 10.50 1.31 -7.85
C ILE A 51 10.46 -0.17 -8.25
N TRP A 52 11.52 -0.68 -8.88
CA TRP A 52 11.62 -2.07 -9.28
C TRP A 52 11.56 -3.01 -8.06
N GLU A 53 12.33 -2.74 -7.00
CA GLU A 53 12.35 -3.55 -5.78
C GLU A 53 10.96 -3.60 -5.11
N VAL A 54 10.29 -2.45 -5.00
CA VAL A 54 8.92 -2.41 -4.45
C VAL A 54 7.95 -3.19 -5.32
N CYS A 55 8.02 -3.07 -6.65
CA CYS A 55 7.14 -3.80 -7.57
C CYS A 55 7.38 -5.31 -7.50
N HIS A 56 8.64 -5.74 -7.48
CA HIS A 56 9.05 -7.14 -7.36
C HIS A 56 8.55 -7.78 -6.06
N HIS A 57 8.47 -7.00 -4.98
CA HIS A 57 7.95 -7.46 -3.69
C HIS A 57 6.43 -7.33 -3.54
N THR A 58 5.75 -6.67 -4.49
CA THR A 58 4.29 -6.53 -4.50
C THR A 58 3.67 -7.66 -5.33
N ILE A 59 3.42 -8.81 -4.69
CA ILE A 59 2.81 -9.99 -5.34
C ILE A 59 1.32 -10.05 -5.04
N VAL A 60 0.49 -10.16 -6.08
CA VAL A 60 -0.97 -10.29 -5.96
C VAL A 60 -1.44 -11.37 -6.91
N ASP A 61 -2.16 -12.35 -6.39
CA ASP A 61 -2.68 -13.49 -7.18
C ASP A 61 -1.56 -14.20 -7.98
N ASP A 62 -0.42 -14.43 -7.31
CA ASP A 62 0.81 -15.05 -7.85
C ASP A 62 1.49 -14.29 -9.00
N GLU A 63 0.98 -13.10 -9.34
CA GLU A 63 1.57 -12.20 -10.33
C GLU A 63 2.28 -11.03 -9.65
N TRP A 64 3.40 -10.60 -10.25
CA TRP A 64 4.14 -9.43 -9.78
C TRP A 64 3.48 -8.18 -10.32
N ALA A 65 3.39 -7.14 -9.49
CA ALA A 65 2.87 -5.88 -9.98
C ALA A 65 3.82 -5.26 -11.01
N CYS A 66 3.27 -4.84 -12.15
CA CYS A 66 4.00 -3.95 -13.04
C CYS A 66 3.85 -2.52 -12.49
N GLY A 67 4.94 -1.78 -12.35
CA GLY A 67 4.92 -0.44 -11.74
C GLY A 67 3.97 0.57 -12.45
N ASN A 68 3.52 0.24 -13.65
CA ASN A 68 2.59 1.01 -14.46
C ASN A 68 1.13 0.52 -14.40
N ASP A 69 0.85 -0.57 -13.67
CA ASP A 69 -0.50 -1.08 -13.47
C ASP A 69 -1.40 -0.03 -12.83
N MET A 70 -2.61 0.12 -13.38
CA MET A 70 -3.63 0.93 -12.73
C MET A 70 -4.05 0.26 -11.42
N LEU A 71 -3.82 0.95 -10.31
CA LEU A 71 -4.32 0.58 -9.00
C LEU A 71 -5.80 1.00 -8.92
N LYS A 72 -6.66 0.08 -8.48
CA LYS A 72 -8.07 0.38 -8.20
C LYS A 72 -8.20 1.13 -6.87
N PRO A 73 -9.38 1.63 -6.48
CA PRO A 73 -9.54 2.27 -5.17
C PRO A 73 -9.17 1.32 -4.00
N PRO A 74 -8.35 1.77 -3.03
CA PRO A 74 -7.91 0.97 -1.90
C PRO A 74 -9.03 0.35 -1.08
N SER A 75 -10.14 1.08 -0.90
CA SER A 75 -11.31 0.65 -0.12
C SER A 75 -12.12 -0.48 -0.77
N LEU A 76 -11.91 -0.75 -2.06
CA LEU A 76 -12.59 -1.79 -2.82
C LEU A 76 -11.67 -2.99 -3.11
N TYR A 77 -10.38 -2.73 -3.31
CA TYR A 77 -9.38 -3.74 -3.68
C TYR A 77 -8.17 -3.74 -2.72
N PRO A 78 -8.38 -3.99 -1.42
CA PRO A 78 -7.35 -3.70 -0.43
C PRO A 78 -6.17 -4.68 -0.44
N ARG A 79 -6.31 -5.88 -1.03
CA ARG A 79 -5.22 -6.88 -1.09
C ARG A 79 -3.97 -6.37 -1.82
N LYS A 80 -4.11 -5.82 -3.02
CA LYS A 80 -2.98 -5.26 -3.79
C LYS A 80 -2.32 -4.09 -3.06
N HIS A 81 -3.13 -3.25 -2.42
CA HIS A 81 -2.63 -2.11 -1.65
C HIS A 81 -1.91 -2.53 -0.39
N ARG A 82 -2.40 -3.56 0.31
CA ARG A 82 -1.74 -4.15 1.47
C ARG A 82 -0.35 -4.66 1.10
N GLU A 83 -0.23 -5.47 0.06
CA GLU A 83 1.09 -5.97 -0.37
C GLU A 83 2.01 -4.84 -0.84
N LEU A 84 1.46 -3.81 -1.50
CA LEU A 84 2.22 -2.62 -1.86
C LEU A 84 2.77 -1.91 -0.62
N LEU A 85 1.92 -1.65 0.39
CA LEU A 85 2.35 -0.99 1.62
C LEU A 85 3.38 -1.84 2.39
N ARG A 86 3.18 -3.16 2.42
CA ARG A 86 4.13 -4.11 2.99
C ARG A 86 5.49 -4.03 2.29
N ALA A 87 5.50 -4.04 0.96
CA ALA A 87 6.71 -3.92 0.15
C ALA A 87 7.42 -2.57 0.38
N ILE A 88 6.67 -1.46 0.40
CA ILE A 88 7.21 -0.13 0.70
C ILE A 88 7.93 -0.13 2.05
N VAL A 89 7.31 -0.68 3.11
CA VAL A 89 7.92 -0.72 4.44
C VAL A 89 9.15 -1.63 4.48
N ALA A 90 9.07 -2.81 3.86
CA ALA A 90 10.20 -3.73 3.79
C ALA A 90 11.42 -3.10 3.12
N VAL A 91 11.24 -2.54 1.93
CA VAL A 91 12.32 -1.91 1.15
C VAL A 91 12.85 -0.66 1.86
N SER A 92 11.98 0.21 2.36
CA SER A 92 12.40 1.46 3.02
C SER A 92 13.20 1.20 4.30
N LEU A 93 12.96 0.09 5.00
CA LEU A 93 13.66 -0.28 6.22
C LEU A 93 14.80 -1.28 6.00
N GLY A 94 15.00 -1.77 4.77
CA GLY A 94 15.97 -2.83 4.47
C GLY A 94 15.69 -4.14 5.22
N ILE A 95 14.41 -4.44 5.50
CA ILE A 95 13.99 -5.67 6.20
C ILE A 95 13.31 -6.64 5.24
N SER A 96 13.30 -7.93 5.60
CA SER A 96 12.57 -8.92 4.81
C SER A 96 11.05 -8.72 4.94
N LEU A 97 10.30 -9.08 3.90
CA LEU A 97 8.82 -9.06 3.91
C LEU A 97 8.20 -9.83 5.08
N ARG A 98 8.90 -10.84 5.61
CA ARG A 98 8.45 -11.65 6.76
C ARG A 98 8.56 -10.90 8.09
N LYS A 99 9.43 -9.88 8.17
CA LYS A 99 9.61 -9.05 9.37
C LYS A 99 8.60 -7.90 9.45
N VAL A 100 7.86 -7.62 8.37
CA VAL A 100 6.79 -6.60 8.40
C VAL A 100 5.64 -7.09 9.26
N ASP A 101 5.17 -6.24 10.18
CA ASP A 101 4.05 -6.55 11.06
C ASP A 101 2.72 -6.52 10.29
N LEU A 102 2.38 -7.68 9.73
CA LEU A 102 1.14 -7.89 8.99
C LEU A 102 -0.10 -7.68 9.85
N LYS A 103 -0.05 -7.98 11.15
CA LYS A 103 -1.20 -7.80 12.05
C LYS A 103 -1.48 -6.32 12.24
N ALA A 104 -0.44 -5.52 12.47
CA ALA A 104 -0.54 -4.07 12.56
C ALA A 104 -1.00 -3.45 11.23
N LEU A 105 -0.49 -3.92 10.10
CA LEU A 105 -0.89 -3.45 8.77
C LEU A 105 -2.38 -3.72 8.47
N ASP A 106 -2.87 -4.91 8.83
CA ASP A 106 -4.27 -5.31 8.63
C ASP A 106 -5.21 -4.56 9.60
N ALA A 107 -4.81 -4.38 10.86
CA ALA A 107 -5.56 -3.57 11.83
C ALA A 107 -5.65 -2.10 11.40
N ALA A 108 -4.55 -1.55 10.89
CA ALA A 108 -4.49 -0.18 10.40
C ALA A 108 -5.48 0.12 9.27
N TYR A 109 -5.76 -0.86 8.41
CA TYR A 109 -6.76 -0.69 7.35
C TYR A 109 -8.16 -0.44 7.92
N SER A 110 -8.59 -1.21 8.93
CA SER A 110 -9.89 -1.01 9.57
C SER A 110 -10.01 0.35 10.25
N VAL A 111 -8.90 0.87 10.79
CA VAL A 111 -8.85 2.23 11.36
C VAL A 111 -8.89 3.31 10.28
N ALA A 112 -8.22 3.07 9.14
CA ALA A 112 -8.21 4.01 8.03
C ALA A 112 -9.54 4.06 7.27
N PHE A 113 -10.23 2.92 7.15
CA PHE A 113 -11.45 2.76 6.36
C PHE A 113 -12.50 1.91 7.09
N PRO A 114 -13.19 2.46 8.11
CA PRO A 114 -14.13 1.70 8.94
C PRO A 114 -15.33 1.11 8.17
N ASN A 115 -15.71 1.72 7.04
CA ASN A 115 -16.88 1.34 6.25
C ASN A 115 -16.53 0.58 4.95
N SER A 116 -15.31 0.06 4.83
CA SER A 116 -14.79 -0.57 3.59
C SER A 116 -15.01 -2.08 3.52
N THR A 117 -14.69 -2.69 2.37
CA THR A 117 -14.66 -4.15 2.25
C THR A 117 -13.56 -4.72 3.16
N PRO A 118 -13.84 -5.77 3.95
CA PRO A 118 -12.82 -6.38 4.79
C PRO A 118 -11.64 -6.90 3.97
N ILE A 119 -10.39 -6.61 4.39
CA ILE A 119 -9.18 -7.20 3.80
C ILE A 119 -9.24 -8.72 3.81
N ASN A 120 -9.79 -9.29 4.89
CA ASN A 120 -9.87 -10.72 5.06
C ASN A 120 -11.28 -11.19 4.70
N VAL A 121 -11.40 -11.81 3.51
CA VAL A 121 -12.65 -12.37 2.98
C VAL A 121 -13.26 -13.40 3.96
N ASN A 122 -12.42 -14.04 4.79
CA ASN A 122 -12.84 -15.02 5.79
C ASN A 122 -13.35 -14.44 7.12
N LYS A 123 -13.33 -13.10 7.34
CA LYS A 123 -14.13 -12.50 8.40
C LYS A 123 -15.60 -12.53 7.98
N LYS A 124 -16.20 -13.73 7.98
CA LYS A 124 -17.66 -13.88 8.00
C LYS A 124 -18.16 -13.01 9.14
N LYS A 125 -19.15 -12.15 8.85
CA LYS A 125 -19.87 -11.35 9.85
C LYS A 125 -20.18 -12.26 11.03
N ARG A 126 -19.55 -12.01 12.19
CA ARG A 126 -20.07 -12.50 13.46
C ARG A 126 -21.43 -11.82 13.56
N LYS A 127 -22.50 -12.53 13.20
CA LYS A 127 -23.86 -12.07 13.45
C LYS A 127 -23.95 -11.88 14.96
N LEU A 128 -24.08 -10.63 15.39
CA LEU A 128 -24.68 -10.30 16.68
C LEU A 128 -26.14 -10.71 16.63
#